data_AF-A0A4Q2X0I3-F1
#
_entry.id   AF-A0A4Q2X0I3-F1
#
_cell.length_a   1.000
_cell.length_b   1.000
_cell.length_c   1.000
_cell.angle_alpha   90.00
_cell.angle_beta   90.00
_cell.angle_gamma   90.00
#
_symmetry.space_group_name_H-M   'P 1'
#
loop_
_entity.id
_entity.type
_entity.pdbx_description
1 polymer ?
#
loop_
_entity_poly.entity_id
_entity_poly.type
_entity_poly.pdbx_seq_one_letter_code
_entity_poly.pdbx_strand_id
1 'polypeptide(L)' 'SDKAAADAASAKADAKSIAADRRAQALAQGYTGNMCSECQNFTMVRNGTCEKCNTCGATSGCS' A
#
# COMPACT_ATOMS: atom_id res chain seq x y z
N SER A 1 -3.30 -32.72 5.59
CA SER A 1 -3.50 -31.54 4.71
C SER A 1 -3.43 -30.23 5.47
N ASP A 2 -2.75 -30.23 6.62
CA ASP A 2 -2.81 -29.18 7.64
C ASP A 2 -1.58 -28.26 7.58
N LYS A 3 -0.45 -28.81 7.13
CA LYS A 3 0.78 -28.06 6.89
C LYS A 3 0.61 -26.97 5.82
N ALA A 4 -0.07 -27.28 4.71
CA ALA A 4 -0.28 -26.31 3.63
C ALA A 4 -1.13 -25.09 4.07
N ALA A 5 -2.11 -25.30 4.96
CA ALA A 5 -2.90 -24.20 5.51
C ALA A 5 -2.08 -23.33 6.49
N ALA A 6 -1.21 -23.95 7.29
CA ALA A 6 -0.30 -23.24 8.19
C ALA A 6 0.76 -22.41 7.44
N ASP A 7 1.38 -22.98 6.39
CA ASP A 7 2.35 -22.26 5.56
C ASP A 7 1.70 -21.06 4.85
N ALA A 8 0.46 -21.20 4.35
CA ALA A 8 -0.29 -20.11 3.75
C ALA A 8 -0.68 -18.99 4.75
N ALA A 9 -0.89 -19.34 6.03
CA ALA A 9 -1.16 -18.36 7.08
C ALA A 9 0.08 -17.53 7.42
N SER A 10 1.24 -18.17 7.57
CA SER A 10 2.52 -17.45 7.78
C SER A 10 2.84 -16.52 6.63
N ALA A 11 2.75 -17.00 5.38
CA ALA A 11 3.02 -16.17 4.21
C ALA A 11 2.15 -14.90 4.13
N LYS A 12 0.88 -14.99 4.57
CA LYS A 12 -0.01 -13.82 4.66
C LYS A 12 0.40 -12.87 5.78
N ALA A 13 0.88 -13.38 6.91
CA ALA A 13 1.38 -12.56 8.01
C ALA A 13 2.64 -11.80 7.60
N ASP A 14 3.57 -12.46 6.93
CA ASP A 14 4.80 -11.85 6.41
C ASP A 14 4.50 -10.80 5.32
N ALA A 15 3.56 -11.09 4.40
CA ALA A 15 3.14 -10.11 3.41
C ALA A 15 2.50 -8.86 4.06
N LYS A 16 1.76 -9.05 5.17
CA LYS A 16 1.13 -7.95 5.90
C LYS A 16 2.14 -7.09 6.65
N SER A 17 3.19 -7.67 7.23
CA SER A 17 4.25 -6.89 7.88
C SER A 17 5.02 -6.05 6.86
N ILE A 18 5.40 -6.63 5.73
CA ILE A 18 6.10 -5.91 4.66
C ILE A 18 5.24 -4.75 4.12
N ALA A 19 3.94 -4.96 3.94
CA ALA A 19 3.03 -3.90 3.51
C ALA A 19 2.90 -2.78 4.57
N ALA A 20 2.86 -3.14 5.86
CA ALA A 20 2.83 -2.19 6.95
C ALA A 20 4.11 -1.35 7.01
N ASP A 21 5.28 -1.97 6.84
CA ASP A 21 6.57 -1.28 6.83
C ASP A 21 6.68 -0.31 5.65
N ARG A 22 6.27 -0.72 4.44
CA ARG A 22 6.23 0.16 3.27
C ARG A 22 5.29 1.33 3.47
N ARG A 23 4.13 1.10 4.08
CA ARG A 23 3.19 2.17 4.45
C ARG A 23 3.81 3.14 5.44
N ALA A 24 4.47 2.64 6.47
CA ALA A 24 5.15 3.47 7.48
C ALA A 24 6.26 4.32 6.85
N GLN A 25 7.06 3.73 5.96
CA GLN A 25 8.09 4.45 5.20
C GLN A 25 7.47 5.55 4.33
N ALA A 26 6.37 5.27 3.64
CA ALA A 26 5.69 6.26 2.80
C ALA A 26 5.15 7.43 3.66
N LEU A 27 4.54 7.14 4.80
CA LEU A 27 4.09 8.17 5.76
C LEU A 27 5.26 9.03 6.25
N ALA A 28 6.39 8.40 6.60
CA ALA A 28 7.61 9.11 7.01
C ALA A 28 8.19 10.02 5.92
N GLN A 29 7.96 9.68 4.65
CA GLN A 29 8.36 10.48 3.48
C GLN A 29 7.35 11.58 3.13
N GLY A 30 6.23 11.70 3.85
CA GLY A 30 5.19 12.72 3.60
C GLY A 30 4.12 12.30 2.59
N TYR A 31 4.07 11.02 2.20
CA TYR A 31 2.95 10.46 1.45
C TYR A 31 1.75 10.21 2.37
N THR A 32 0.57 10.00 1.79
CA THR A 32 -0.67 9.72 2.53
C THR A 32 -0.68 8.34 3.16
N GLY A 33 0.21 7.44 2.74
CA GLY A 33 0.22 6.04 3.16
C GLY A 33 -0.95 5.22 2.60
N ASN A 34 -1.67 5.75 1.60
CA ASN A 34 -2.68 5.00 0.87
C ASN A 34 -2.02 4.14 -0.20
N MET A 35 -2.53 2.92 -0.32
CA MET A 35 -2.09 1.99 -1.36
C MET A 35 -2.81 2.34 -2.66
N CYS A 36 -2.04 2.55 -3.72
CA CYS A 36 -2.59 2.72 -5.06
C CYS A 36 -3.23 1.40 -5.53
N SER A 37 -4.49 1.43 -5.98
CA SER A 37 -5.19 0.25 -6.50
C SER A 37 -4.54 -0.30 -7.78
N GLU A 38 -3.95 0.58 -8.59
CA GLU A 38 -3.42 0.22 -9.90
C GLU A 38 -2.06 -0.48 -9.81
N CYS A 39 -1.15 0.05 -8.98
CA CYS A 39 0.24 -0.43 -8.91
C CYS A 39 0.66 -0.92 -7.52
N GLN A 40 -0.24 -0.88 -6.53
CA GLN A 40 0.00 -1.34 -5.15
C GLN A 40 1.16 -0.65 -4.43
N ASN A 41 1.56 0.53 -4.90
CA ASN A 41 2.57 1.36 -4.24
C ASN A 41 1.93 2.33 -3.23
N PHE A 42 2.68 2.72 -2.20
CA PHE A 42 2.24 3.59 -1.10
C PHE A 42 2.60 5.07 -1.29
N THR A 43 3.18 5.42 -2.45
CA THR A 43 3.64 6.78 -2.77
C THR A 43 2.51 7.70 -3.24
N MET A 44 1.35 7.65 -2.59
CA MET A 44 0.22 8.51 -2.90
C MET A 44 0.36 9.86 -2.20
N VAL A 45 0.16 10.96 -2.93
CA VAL A 45 0.21 12.34 -2.42
C VAL A 45 -1.17 12.96 -2.48
N ARG A 46 -1.51 13.84 -1.54
CA ARG A 46 -2.66 14.73 -1.66
C ARG A 46 -2.34 15.85 -2.65
N ASN A 47 -3.15 16.00 -3.69
CA ASN A 47 -3.11 17.10 -4.65
C ASN A 47 -4.48 17.77 -4.69
N GLY A 48 -4.70 18.71 -3.77
CA GLY A 48 -6.03 19.29 -3.53
C GLY A 48 -6.98 18.29 -2.88
N THR A 49 -8.19 18.14 -3.43
CA THR A 49 -9.16 17.11 -3.02
C THR A 49 -8.78 15.71 -3.51
N CYS A 50 -8.01 15.64 -4.60
CA CYS A 50 -7.55 14.38 -5.19
C CYS A 50 -6.36 13.79 -4.43
N GLU A 51 -6.17 12.49 -4.56
CA GLU A 51 -4.90 11.81 -4.30
C GLU A 51 -4.28 11.38 -5.62
N LYS A 52 -2.97 11.51 -5.74
CA LYS A 52 -2.20 11.11 -6.93
C LYS A 52 -1.12 10.11 -6.53
N CYS A 53 -0.99 9.03 -7.28
CA CYS A 53 0.13 8.11 -7.17
C CYS A 53 1.33 8.68 -7.92
N ASN A 54 2.45 8.91 -7.21
CA ASN A 54 3.69 9.35 -7.86
C ASN A 54 4.37 8.27 -8.70
N THR A 55 3.99 6.99 -8.54
CA THR A 55 4.60 5.87 -9.28
C THR A 55 3.97 5.70 -10.67
N CYS A 56 2.64 5.59 -10.75
CA CYS A 56 1.93 5.33 -12.02
C CYS A 56 1.11 6.52 -12.52
N GLY A 57 0.99 7.60 -11.74
CA GLY A 57 0.19 8.78 -12.09
C GLY A 57 -1.31 8.64 -11.84
N ALA A 58 -1.80 7.49 -11.38
CA ALA A 58 -3.23 7.28 -11.08
C ALA A 58 -3.74 8.29 -10.04
N THR A 59 -4.95 8.78 -10.24
CA THR A 59 -5.62 9.72 -9.33
C THR A 59 -6.91 9.13 -8.76
N SER A 60 -7.17 9.38 -7.48
CA SER A 60 -8.42 8.98 -6.80
C SER A 60 -9.02 10.17 -6.04
N GLY A 61 -10.32 10.11 -5.76
CA GLY A 61 -10.98 11.10 -4.87
C GLY A 61 -11.20 12.50 -5.46
N CYS A 62 -11.17 12.65 -6.79
CA CYS A 62 -11.51 13.90 -7.46
C CYS A 62 -13.03 14.05 -7.55
N SER A 63 -13.66 14.71 -6.58
CA SER A 63 -15.04 15.21 -6.65
C SER A 63 -15.10 16.64 -7.16
#